data_AF-J9FY28-F1
#
_entry.id   AF-J9FY28-F1
#
_cell.length_a   1.000
_cell.length_b   1.000
_cell.length_c   1.000
_cell.angle_alpha   90.00
_cell.angle_beta   90.00
_cell.angle_gamma   90.00
#
_symmetry.space_group_name_H-M   'P 1'
#
loop_
_entity.id
_entity.type
_entity.pdbx_description
1 polymer ?
#
loop_
_entity_poly.entity_id
_entity_poly.type
_entity_poly.pdbx_seq_one_letter_code
_entity_poly.pdbx_strand_id
1 'polypeptide(L)'
;AKWNYFGLKESCNKRYVGVKVTEGHGGSFAAGSELDLFSGDPFTSCDFGKGARVKASERRLTGDPKVEDVTHDVNGVKKSGKLVTFSFEPFKFGTDPAATVEMKVVMYDGDHFMRKWIELKTADKETRVKFIDGERLNVNEGDKTWTAPRDKGASLPWRWTSPSWASPSTSTACLWLRVPRADTQIMDEVARSRYWTGKNFTDFERDGQLTKDGEFVSWETVCGATHSDGSDMNVIQTDFYAYITSISKPSDFRIQYNSWFDNMMFIDDENIIESFKAVDKELSETGVRPLESYVVDDGWNQYRAT
;
A
#
# COMPACT_ATOMS: atom_id res chain seq x y z
N ALA A 1 -7.18 11.26 17.13
CA ALA A 1 -6.41 12.53 17.09
C ALA A 1 -6.99 13.40 15.98
N LYS A 2 -7.27 14.69 16.25
CA LYS A 2 -7.57 15.66 15.18
C LYS A 2 -6.26 15.91 14.42
N TRP A 3 -6.26 15.63 13.13
CA TRP A 3 -5.17 15.96 12.24
C TRP A 3 -5.19 17.48 12.05
N ASN A 4 -4.22 18.18 12.64
CA ASN A 4 -4.09 19.61 12.44
C ASN A 4 -3.27 19.81 11.16
N TYR A 5 -3.99 20.01 10.05
CA TYR A 5 -3.40 20.45 8.80
C TYR A 5 -3.14 21.95 8.90
N PHE A 6 -1.91 22.37 8.64
CA PHE A 6 -1.54 23.78 8.56
C PHE A 6 -0.89 24.03 7.21
N GLY A 7 -1.55 24.84 6.39
CA GLY A 7 -0.98 25.41 5.18
C GLY A 7 -0.51 26.84 5.43
N LEU A 8 0.40 27.33 4.60
CA LEU A 8 0.76 28.74 4.60
C LEU A 8 -0.43 29.57 4.10
N LYS A 9 -0.88 30.55 4.91
CA LYS A 9 -2.00 31.44 4.53
C LYS A 9 -1.70 32.28 3.30
N GLU A 10 -0.41 32.49 3.00
CA GLU A 10 0.07 33.28 1.88
C GLU A 10 1.22 32.54 1.19
N SER A 11 1.33 32.68 -0.13
CA SER A 11 2.43 32.09 -0.91
C SER A 11 3.79 32.65 -0.48
N CYS A 12 4.77 31.78 -0.28
CA CYS A 12 6.14 32.16 0.09
C CYS A 12 7.14 31.67 -0.97
N ASN A 13 8.11 32.50 -1.36
CA ASN A 13 9.16 32.17 -2.33
C ASN A 13 10.54 31.93 -1.70
N LYS A 14 10.58 31.53 -0.42
CA LYS A 14 11.83 31.32 0.31
C LYS A 14 12.41 29.94 -0.01
N ARG A 15 13.75 29.88 -0.09
CA ARG A 15 14.51 28.66 -0.39
C ARG A 15 14.47 27.62 0.74
N TYR A 16 14.22 28.06 1.97
CA TYR A 16 14.18 27.22 3.16
C TYR A 16 12.99 27.61 4.01
N VAL A 17 12.33 26.60 4.61
CA VAL A 17 11.26 26.78 5.58
C VAL A 17 11.73 26.22 6.92
N GLY A 18 11.74 27.06 7.94
CA GLY A 18 12.02 26.66 9.32
C GLY A 18 10.71 26.41 10.07
N VAL A 19 10.56 25.23 10.66
CA VAL A 19 9.42 24.89 11.51
C VAL A 19 9.85 24.99 12.96
N LYS A 20 9.13 25.79 13.76
CA LYS A 20 9.35 25.90 15.20
C LYS A 20 8.04 25.63 15.93
N VAL A 21 8.01 24.58 16.74
CA VAL A 21 6.88 24.29 17.61
C VAL A 21 6.93 25.26 18.79
N THR A 22 5.88 26.07 18.95
CA THR A 22 5.78 27.05 20.06
C THR A 22 5.07 26.47 21.27
N GLU A 23 4.08 25.60 21.06
CA GLU A 23 3.27 24.96 22.11
C GLU A 23 2.57 23.71 21.56
N GLY A 24 2.46 22.66 22.37
CA GLY A 24 1.73 21.42 22.07
C GLY A 24 1.00 20.89 23.31
N HIS A 25 0.12 19.89 23.13
CA HIS A 25 -0.77 19.39 24.19
C HIS A 25 -0.04 18.74 25.39
N GLY A 26 1.29 18.62 25.34
CA GLY A 26 2.16 18.14 26.42
C GLY A 26 3.42 18.99 26.63
N GLY A 27 3.41 20.29 26.28
CA GLY A 27 4.56 21.18 26.41
C GLY A 27 5.20 21.53 25.06
N SER A 28 6.54 21.55 24.99
CA SER A 28 7.30 22.04 23.81
C SER A 28 7.33 21.07 22.60
N PHE A 29 6.56 19.99 22.65
CA PHE A 29 6.60 18.92 21.65
C PHE A 29 5.27 18.80 20.92
N ALA A 30 5.33 18.68 19.60
CA ALA A 30 4.20 18.38 18.74
C ALA A 30 4.58 17.25 17.79
N ALA A 31 3.62 16.37 17.49
CA ALA A 31 3.78 15.29 16.53
C ALA A 31 2.80 15.50 15.36
N GLY A 32 3.28 15.28 14.14
CA GLY A 32 2.52 15.33 12.90
C GLY A 32 3.13 14.37 11.88
N SER A 33 2.33 13.90 10.93
CA SER A 33 2.78 12.93 9.91
C SER A 33 3.30 13.58 8.63
N GLU A 34 2.84 14.79 8.32
CA GLU A 34 3.11 15.46 7.05
C GLU A 34 2.94 16.98 7.22
N LEU A 35 3.76 17.75 6.51
CA LEU A 35 3.71 19.22 6.50
C LEU A 35 3.52 19.66 5.03
N ASP A 36 2.33 20.19 4.73
CA ASP A 36 2.01 20.68 3.38
C ASP A 36 2.43 22.15 3.25
N LEU A 37 3.42 22.41 2.38
CA LEU A 37 3.98 23.74 2.13
C LEU A 37 3.42 24.39 0.86
N PHE A 38 2.44 23.78 0.20
CA PHE A 38 1.84 24.34 -1.00
C PHE A 38 0.80 25.43 -0.66
N SER A 39 0.65 26.41 -1.55
CA SER A 39 -0.44 27.39 -1.47
C SER A 39 -1.75 26.73 -1.90
N GLY A 40 -2.77 26.73 -1.04
CA GLY A 40 -4.09 26.19 -1.39
C GLY A 40 -4.91 25.76 -0.19
N ASP A 41 -6.07 25.16 -0.48
CA ASP A 41 -6.94 24.56 0.55
C ASP A 41 -6.20 23.44 1.29
N PRO A 42 -6.41 23.30 2.62
CA PRO A 42 -5.73 22.30 3.42
C PRO A 42 -5.94 20.89 2.85
N PHE A 43 -4.86 20.15 2.63
CA PHE A 43 -4.92 18.72 2.33
C PHE A 43 -5.72 18.02 3.44
N THR A 44 -6.83 17.38 3.09
CA THR A 44 -7.57 16.52 4.03
C THR A 44 -7.46 15.10 3.51
N SER A 45 -6.66 14.26 4.20
CA SER A 45 -6.41 12.89 3.76
C SER A 45 -7.68 12.00 3.73
N CYS A 46 -8.79 12.46 4.31
CA CYS A 46 -9.93 11.63 4.63
C CYS A 46 -11.25 12.43 4.73
N ASP A 47 -11.72 13.05 3.65
CA ASP A 47 -13.14 13.42 3.57
C ASP A 47 -13.95 12.19 3.08
N PHE A 48 -14.38 11.38 4.05
CA PHE A 48 -15.22 10.19 3.84
C PHE A 48 -16.68 10.53 3.46
N GLY A 49 -17.08 11.82 3.55
CA GLY A 49 -18.48 12.21 3.55
C GLY A 49 -18.98 12.87 2.27
N LYS A 50 -18.11 13.49 1.45
CA LYS A 50 -18.55 14.22 0.25
C LYS A 50 -17.75 13.80 -0.98
N GLY A 51 -18.40 13.04 -1.86
CA GLY A 51 -17.84 12.64 -3.16
C GLY A 51 -18.76 11.64 -3.85
N ALA A 52 -18.93 11.80 -5.17
CA ALA A 52 -19.63 10.81 -5.97
C ALA A 52 -18.88 9.47 -5.90
N ARG A 53 -19.62 8.37 -5.75
CA ARG A 53 -19.07 7.01 -5.76
C ARG A 53 -19.46 6.34 -7.07
N VAL A 54 -18.49 5.69 -7.70
CA VAL A 54 -18.73 4.84 -8.86
C VAL A 54 -18.68 3.40 -8.40
N LYS A 55 -19.81 2.70 -8.43
CA LYS A 55 -19.90 1.29 -8.02
C LYS A 55 -20.06 0.41 -9.25
N ALA A 56 -19.24 -0.62 -9.39
CA ALA A 56 -19.38 -1.58 -10.47
C ALA A 56 -20.78 -2.24 -10.48
N SER A 57 -21.36 -2.49 -9.29
CA SER A 57 -22.70 -3.08 -9.14
C SER A 57 -23.86 -2.23 -9.66
N GLU A 58 -23.64 -0.93 -9.88
CA GLU A 58 -24.65 0.01 -10.40
C GLU A 58 -24.43 0.31 -11.90
N ARG A 59 -23.43 -0.31 -12.52
CA ARG A 59 -23.05 -0.08 -13.91
C ARG A 59 -23.54 -1.20 -14.81
N ARG A 60 -23.77 -0.84 -16.07
CA ARG A 60 -24.07 -1.77 -17.16
C ARG A 60 -22.83 -1.99 -18.00
N LEU A 61 -22.74 -3.16 -18.62
CA LEU A 61 -21.70 -3.47 -19.58
C LEU A 61 -22.11 -3.00 -20.98
N THR A 62 -21.15 -2.53 -21.76
CA THR A 62 -21.36 -2.11 -23.16
C THR A 62 -21.53 -3.32 -24.10
N GLY A 63 -21.37 -4.54 -23.57
CA GLY A 63 -21.52 -5.81 -24.28
C GLY A 63 -21.11 -7.00 -23.41
N ASP A 64 -20.94 -8.15 -24.04
CA ASP A 64 -20.43 -9.35 -23.34
C ASP A 64 -18.96 -9.16 -22.92
N PRO A 65 -18.53 -9.74 -21.78
CA PRO A 65 -17.14 -9.72 -21.37
C PRO A 65 -16.23 -10.35 -22.44
N LYS A 66 -15.13 -9.67 -22.77
CA LYS A 66 -14.14 -10.17 -23.73
C LYS A 66 -13.18 -11.11 -23.03
N VAL A 67 -13.00 -12.31 -23.55
CA VAL A 67 -12.08 -13.32 -23.00
C VAL A 67 -10.94 -13.57 -23.99
N GLU A 68 -9.70 -13.48 -23.52
CA GLU A 68 -8.50 -13.62 -24.34
C GLU A 68 -7.48 -14.54 -23.68
N ASP A 69 -6.74 -15.30 -24.50
CA ASP A 69 -5.52 -15.97 -24.08
C ASP A 69 -4.40 -14.96 -23.92
N VAL A 70 -3.70 -15.00 -22.80
CA VAL A 70 -2.58 -14.10 -22.50
C VAL A 70 -1.36 -14.87 -22.04
N THR A 71 -0.19 -14.35 -22.39
CA THR A 71 1.08 -14.79 -21.83
C THR A 71 1.85 -13.57 -21.33
N HIS A 72 2.05 -13.48 -20.02
CA HIS A 72 2.76 -12.39 -19.38
C HIS A 72 4.07 -12.87 -18.76
N ASP A 73 5.03 -11.96 -18.64
CA ASP A 73 6.24 -12.18 -17.85
C ASP A 73 5.97 -11.73 -16.42
N VAL A 74 6.05 -12.66 -15.47
CA VAL A 74 5.89 -12.40 -14.04
C VAL A 74 7.18 -12.80 -13.36
N ASN A 75 7.99 -11.81 -12.99
CA ASN A 75 9.31 -11.99 -12.36
C ASN A 75 10.29 -12.88 -13.17
N GLY A 76 10.32 -12.73 -14.49
CA GLY A 76 11.19 -13.52 -15.37
C GLY A 76 10.63 -14.91 -15.70
N VAL A 77 9.41 -15.22 -15.25
CA VAL A 77 8.71 -16.46 -15.58
C VAL A 77 7.54 -16.15 -16.50
N LYS A 78 7.52 -16.80 -17.66
CA LYS A 78 6.39 -16.74 -18.59
C LYS A 78 5.20 -17.49 -17.99
N LYS A 79 4.11 -16.78 -17.72
CA LYS A 79 2.83 -17.34 -17.28
C LYS A 79 1.77 -17.15 -18.36
N SER A 80 1.09 -18.24 -18.72
CA SER A 80 -0.05 -18.24 -19.63
C SER A 80 -1.35 -18.32 -18.85
N GLY A 81 -2.45 -17.86 -19.44
CA GLY A 81 -3.79 -18.00 -18.87
C GLY A 81 -4.84 -17.20 -19.61
N LYS A 82 -5.90 -16.82 -18.91
CA LYS A 82 -7.04 -16.08 -19.46
C LYS A 82 -7.16 -14.70 -18.84
N LEU A 83 -7.36 -13.70 -19.71
CA LEU A 83 -7.76 -12.34 -19.34
C LEU A 83 -9.23 -12.14 -19.72
N VAL A 84 -10.02 -11.66 -18.77
CA VAL A 84 -11.40 -11.23 -18.97
C VAL A 84 -11.47 -9.72 -18.83
N THR A 85 -12.01 -9.04 -19.84
CA THR A 85 -12.25 -7.59 -19.83
C THR A 85 -13.74 -7.32 -19.74
N PHE A 86 -14.14 -6.56 -18.73
CA PHE A 86 -15.49 -6.02 -18.56
C PHE A 86 -15.48 -4.53 -18.89
N SER A 87 -16.05 -4.15 -20.04
CA SER A 87 -16.15 -2.75 -20.45
C SER A 87 -17.50 -2.17 -20.04
N PHE A 88 -17.49 -1.19 -19.14
CA PHE A 88 -18.72 -0.55 -18.64
C PHE A 88 -19.20 0.56 -19.58
N GLU A 89 -20.52 0.83 -19.56
CA GLU A 89 -21.09 1.97 -20.27
C GLU A 89 -20.47 3.31 -19.78
N PRO A 90 -20.29 4.30 -20.68
CA PRO A 90 -19.74 5.60 -20.31
C PRO A 90 -20.49 6.27 -19.17
N PHE A 91 -19.78 7.05 -18.35
CA PHE A 91 -20.36 7.70 -17.20
C PHE A 91 -19.77 9.05 -16.90
N LYS A 92 -20.52 9.84 -16.12
CA LYS A 92 -20.03 11.13 -15.64
C LYS A 92 -18.95 10.95 -14.56
N PHE A 93 -17.74 11.41 -14.85
CA PHE A 93 -16.64 11.54 -13.90
C PHE A 93 -16.20 13.01 -13.82
N GLY A 94 -16.50 13.67 -12.70
CA GLY A 94 -16.25 15.09 -12.57
C GLY A 94 -17.04 15.91 -13.60
N THR A 95 -16.30 16.64 -14.44
CA THR A 95 -16.79 17.44 -15.58
C THR A 95 -16.91 16.63 -16.86
N ASP A 96 -16.27 15.46 -16.98
CA ASP A 96 -16.39 14.59 -18.14
C ASP A 96 -17.72 13.82 -18.09
N PRO A 97 -18.64 14.02 -19.05
CA PRO A 97 -19.91 13.30 -19.07
C PRO A 97 -19.81 11.85 -19.59
N ALA A 98 -18.68 11.47 -20.23
CA ALA A 98 -18.54 10.23 -20.98
C ALA A 98 -17.21 9.52 -20.70
N ALA A 99 -16.74 9.57 -19.45
CA ALA A 99 -15.59 8.79 -19.00
C ALA A 99 -15.87 7.29 -19.15
N THR A 100 -14.83 6.50 -19.41
CA THR A 100 -14.93 5.05 -19.60
C THR A 100 -14.07 4.33 -18.58
N VAL A 101 -14.55 3.18 -18.12
CA VAL A 101 -13.80 2.31 -17.21
C VAL A 101 -13.92 0.87 -17.69
N GLU A 102 -12.79 0.19 -17.72
CA GLU A 102 -12.73 -1.25 -17.93
C GLU A 102 -12.23 -1.92 -16.65
N MET A 103 -12.80 -3.06 -16.32
CA MET A 103 -12.28 -3.95 -15.28
C MET A 103 -11.64 -5.15 -15.95
N LYS A 104 -10.38 -5.38 -15.63
CA LYS A 104 -9.57 -6.48 -16.16
C LYS A 104 -9.39 -7.51 -15.05
N VAL A 105 -9.62 -8.79 -15.38
CA VAL A 105 -9.41 -9.92 -14.47
C VAL A 105 -8.57 -10.97 -15.18
N VAL A 106 -7.40 -11.30 -14.63
CA VAL A 106 -6.52 -12.34 -15.19
C VAL A 106 -6.32 -13.48 -14.19
N MET A 107 -6.37 -14.69 -14.71
CA MET A 107 -5.99 -15.90 -13.98
C MET A 107 -5.01 -16.69 -14.85
N TYR A 108 -3.84 -17.00 -14.29
CA TYR A 108 -2.84 -17.80 -14.96
C TYR A 108 -3.04 -19.29 -14.65
N ASP A 109 -2.58 -20.13 -15.56
CA ASP A 109 -2.65 -21.58 -15.41
C ASP A 109 -1.90 -22.02 -14.16
N GLY A 110 -2.59 -22.78 -13.30
CA GLY A 110 -2.04 -23.30 -12.04
C GLY A 110 -2.04 -22.31 -10.86
N ASP A 111 -2.45 -21.05 -11.05
CA ASP A 111 -2.63 -20.14 -9.92
C ASP A 111 -3.94 -20.47 -9.18
N HIS A 112 -3.91 -20.44 -7.84
CA HIS A 112 -5.10 -20.51 -6.96
C HIS A 112 -5.75 -19.13 -6.72
N PHE A 113 -5.38 -18.14 -7.52
CA PHE A 113 -5.78 -16.75 -7.35
C PHE A 113 -5.86 -16.00 -8.68
N MET A 114 -6.74 -15.00 -8.71
CA MET A 114 -6.90 -14.07 -9.82
C MET A 114 -6.36 -12.69 -9.45
N ARG A 115 -5.95 -11.93 -10.47
CA ARG A 115 -5.59 -10.51 -10.32
C ARG A 115 -6.64 -9.67 -11.03
N LYS A 116 -6.97 -8.54 -10.44
CA LYS A 116 -7.96 -7.60 -10.94
C LYS A 116 -7.44 -6.17 -10.88
N TRP A 117 -7.68 -5.40 -11.93
CA TRP A 117 -7.42 -3.96 -11.95
C TRP A 117 -8.47 -3.26 -12.80
N ILE A 118 -8.47 -1.93 -12.75
CA ILE A 118 -9.28 -1.09 -13.62
C ILE A 118 -8.39 -0.21 -14.49
N GLU A 119 -8.90 0.08 -15.68
CA GLU A 119 -8.35 1.07 -16.60
C GLU A 119 -9.41 2.17 -16.74
N LEU A 120 -9.08 3.39 -16.27
CA LEU A 120 -9.98 4.54 -16.28
C LEU A 120 -9.48 5.57 -17.29
N LYS A 121 -10.38 6.01 -18.17
CA LYS A 121 -10.12 7.07 -19.14
C LYS A 121 -11.14 8.19 -18.97
N THR A 122 -10.64 9.42 -18.90
CA THR A 122 -11.46 10.62 -18.73
C THR A 122 -10.74 11.83 -19.34
N ALA A 123 -11.51 12.79 -19.85
CA ALA A 123 -11.03 14.10 -20.25
C ALA A 123 -10.89 15.07 -19.06
N ASP A 124 -11.57 14.80 -17.93
CA ASP A 124 -11.42 15.58 -16.70
C ASP A 124 -10.06 15.32 -16.05
N LYS A 125 -9.24 16.36 -15.97
CA LYS A 125 -7.90 16.31 -15.39
C LYS A 125 -7.80 16.72 -13.91
N GLU A 126 -8.86 17.32 -13.37
CA GLU A 126 -8.84 18.02 -12.08
C GLU A 126 -9.46 17.20 -10.95
N THR A 127 -10.45 16.37 -11.28
CA THR A 127 -11.19 15.54 -10.32
C THR A 127 -10.24 14.52 -9.68
N ARG A 128 -10.13 14.59 -8.36
CA ARG A 128 -9.29 13.69 -7.57
C ARG A 128 -9.98 12.36 -7.30
N VAL A 129 -9.27 11.27 -7.56
CA VAL A 129 -9.65 9.92 -7.11
C VAL A 129 -9.21 9.78 -5.66
N LYS A 130 -10.14 9.77 -4.71
CA LYS A 130 -9.79 9.64 -3.28
C LYS A 130 -9.21 8.25 -2.96
N PHE A 131 -9.95 7.21 -3.33
CA PHE A 131 -9.58 5.82 -3.11
C PHE A 131 -10.19 4.93 -4.19
N ILE A 132 -9.63 3.74 -4.33
CA ILE A 132 -10.18 2.66 -5.15
C ILE A 132 -10.39 1.46 -4.23
N ASP A 133 -11.62 0.94 -4.24
CA ASP A 133 -11.94 -0.37 -3.68
C ASP A 133 -11.62 -1.39 -4.78
N GLY A 134 -10.50 -2.10 -4.63
CA GLY A 134 -10.07 -3.13 -5.56
C GLY A 134 -10.92 -4.39 -5.43
N GLU A 135 -11.29 -4.75 -4.20
CA GLU A 135 -12.31 -5.75 -3.93
C GLU A 135 -13.31 -5.23 -2.91
N ARG A 136 -14.56 -5.66 -3.09
CA ARG A 136 -15.67 -5.30 -2.20
C ARG A 136 -16.75 -6.37 -2.28
N LEU A 137 -16.76 -7.26 -1.31
CA LEU A 137 -17.63 -8.43 -1.23
C LEU A 137 -18.47 -8.36 0.03
N ASN A 138 -19.75 -8.71 -0.08
CA ASN A 138 -20.57 -8.96 1.10
C ASN A 138 -20.15 -10.31 1.69
N VAL A 139 -20.05 -10.36 3.01
CA VAL A 139 -19.78 -11.56 3.79
C VAL A 139 -21.09 -12.05 4.34
N ASN A 140 -21.38 -13.34 4.20
CA ASN A 140 -22.63 -13.88 4.71
C ASN A 140 -22.57 -14.09 6.23
N GLU A 141 -23.73 -14.02 6.86
CA GLU A 141 -23.86 -14.40 8.27
C GLU A 141 -23.46 -15.87 8.44
N GLY A 142 -22.53 -16.14 9.37
CA GLY A 142 -22.01 -17.48 9.65
C GLY A 142 -20.73 -17.87 8.89
N ASP A 143 -20.27 -17.06 7.93
CA ASP A 143 -18.96 -17.27 7.30
C ASP A 143 -17.85 -17.17 8.36
N LYS A 144 -16.91 -18.11 8.33
CA LYS A 144 -15.69 -18.01 9.14
C LYS A 144 -14.83 -16.89 8.56
N THR A 145 -14.60 -15.87 9.36
CA THR A 145 -13.84 -14.68 8.94
C THR A 145 -12.60 -14.48 9.79
N TRP A 146 -11.57 -13.95 9.15
CA TRP A 146 -10.40 -13.40 9.79
C TRP A 146 -10.05 -12.07 9.15
N THR A 147 -9.77 -11.07 9.97
CA THR A 147 -9.27 -9.78 9.53
C THR A 147 -8.31 -9.28 10.59
N ALA A 148 -7.31 -8.50 10.19
CA ALA A 148 -6.41 -7.85 11.16
C ALA A 148 -7.25 -7.12 12.25
N PRO A 149 -6.84 -7.19 13.53
CA PRO A 149 -7.60 -6.56 14.60
C PRO A 149 -7.82 -5.06 14.34
N ARG A 150 -9.06 -4.60 14.57
CA ARG A 150 -9.43 -3.18 14.48
C ARG A 150 -8.49 -2.33 15.34
N ASP A 151 -8.13 -1.16 14.84
CA ASP A 151 -7.38 -0.13 15.59
C ASP A 151 -6.03 -0.60 16.16
N LYS A 152 -5.43 -1.63 15.57
CA LYS A 152 -4.08 -2.14 15.89
C LYS A 152 -3.17 -2.18 14.65
N GLY A 153 -3.32 -1.23 13.74
CA GLY A 153 -2.30 -1.00 12.72
C GLY A 153 -0.96 -0.72 13.42
N ALA A 154 0.09 -1.42 12.95
CA ALA A 154 1.52 -1.43 13.34
C ALA A 154 1.91 -0.81 14.70
N SER A 155 2.79 -1.49 15.44
CA SER A 155 3.35 -1.18 16.78
C SER A 155 4.05 0.19 16.99
N LEU A 156 3.77 1.18 16.15
CA LEU A 156 4.18 2.57 16.24
C LEU A 156 2.96 3.42 16.70
N PRO A 157 3.14 4.66 17.20
CA PRO A 157 2.06 5.49 17.80
C PRO A 157 0.89 5.89 16.86
N TRP A 158 0.75 5.27 15.69
CA TRP A 158 -0.14 5.60 14.58
C TRP A 158 -1.43 4.76 14.53
N ARG A 159 -2.03 4.54 15.70
CA ARG A 159 -3.02 3.48 15.98
C ARG A 159 -4.28 3.47 15.10
N TRP A 160 -4.65 4.58 14.45
CA TRP A 160 -5.97 4.76 13.79
C TRP A 160 -5.91 5.05 12.28
N THR A 161 -4.72 5.23 11.71
CA THR A 161 -4.53 5.53 10.27
C THR A 161 -3.40 4.75 9.62
N SER A 162 -2.77 3.87 10.38
CA SER A 162 -1.94 2.85 9.78
C SER A 162 -2.88 1.92 9.01
N PRO A 163 -2.84 1.88 7.67
CA PRO A 163 -3.43 0.75 6.96
C PRO A 163 -2.96 -0.52 7.65
N SER A 164 -3.78 -1.57 7.68
CA SER A 164 -3.30 -2.90 7.99
C SER A 164 -2.31 -3.27 6.89
N TRP A 165 -1.04 -2.87 7.04
CA TRP A 165 0.01 -2.90 6.01
C TRP A 165 -0.03 -4.24 5.28
N ALA A 166 -0.57 -4.24 4.05
CA ALA A 166 -0.73 -5.44 3.21
C ALA A 166 -1.29 -6.68 3.94
N SER A 167 -2.07 -6.49 5.01
CA SER A 167 -2.50 -7.62 5.84
C SER A 167 -3.62 -8.37 5.13
N PRO A 168 -3.63 -9.72 5.18
CA PRO A 168 -4.76 -10.50 4.71
C PRO A 168 -6.07 -10.00 5.30
N SER A 169 -7.15 -10.19 4.55
CA SER A 169 -8.41 -10.57 5.18
C SER A 169 -8.95 -11.81 4.49
N THR A 170 -9.55 -12.69 5.26
CA THR A 170 -10.12 -13.94 4.75
C THR A 170 -11.57 -14.06 5.19
N SER A 171 -12.44 -14.30 4.22
CA SER A 171 -13.67 -15.08 4.41
C SER A 171 -13.45 -16.40 3.65
N THR A 172 -14.49 -17.04 3.13
CA THR A 172 -14.40 -18.14 2.15
C THR A 172 -13.49 -17.83 0.95
N ALA A 173 -13.10 -16.55 0.74
CA ALA A 173 -12.05 -16.11 -0.15
C ALA A 173 -10.99 -15.25 0.59
N CYS A 174 -9.74 -15.33 0.14
CA CYS A 174 -8.62 -14.52 0.64
C CYS A 174 -8.42 -13.27 -0.24
N LEU A 175 -8.50 -12.08 0.35
CA LEU A 175 -8.35 -10.80 -0.34
C LEU A 175 -7.00 -10.15 -0.04
N TRP A 176 -6.38 -9.61 -1.08
CA TRP A 176 -5.04 -9.03 -1.01
C TRP A 176 -4.88 -7.86 -1.98
N LEU A 177 -4.01 -6.91 -1.64
CA LEU A 177 -3.63 -5.84 -2.57
C LEU A 177 -2.10 -5.82 -2.73
N ARG A 178 -1.61 -5.55 -3.94
CA ARG A 178 -0.17 -5.43 -4.19
C ARG A 178 0.43 -4.06 -3.83
N VAL A 179 -0.35 -3.19 -3.18
CA VAL A 179 0.09 -1.85 -2.81
C VAL A 179 0.62 -1.85 -1.38
N PRO A 180 1.81 -1.30 -1.11
CA PRO A 180 2.39 -1.23 0.24
C PRO A 180 1.50 -0.55 1.29
N ARG A 181 0.57 0.31 0.86
CA ARG A 181 -0.33 1.10 1.72
C ARG A 181 -1.82 0.78 1.49
N ALA A 182 -2.12 -0.50 1.32
CA ALA A 182 -3.49 -1.01 1.22
C ALA A 182 -4.14 -1.18 2.59
N ASP A 183 -5.41 -0.82 2.70
CA ASP A 183 -6.32 -1.15 3.80
C ASP A 183 -7.21 -2.31 3.36
N THR A 184 -6.86 -3.52 3.79
CA THR A 184 -7.64 -4.74 3.52
C THR A 184 -8.23 -5.24 4.83
N GLN A 185 -9.56 -5.28 4.90
CA GLN A 185 -10.29 -5.59 6.14
C GLN A 185 -11.73 -6.03 5.88
N ILE A 186 -12.31 -6.71 6.86
CA ILE A 186 -13.75 -7.02 6.92
C ILE A 186 -14.39 -6.07 7.95
N MET A 187 -15.31 -5.22 7.48
CA MET A 187 -16.05 -4.26 8.31
C MET A 187 -17.52 -4.29 7.94
N ASP A 188 -18.39 -4.35 8.95
CA ASP A 188 -19.85 -4.29 8.77
C ASP A 188 -20.34 -5.25 7.67
N GLU A 189 -19.91 -6.52 7.75
CA GLU A 189 -20.24 -7.58 6.79
C GLU A 189 -19.76 -7.32 5.35
N VAL A 190 -18.80 -6.40 5.17
CA VAL A 190 -18.17 -6.10 3.89
C VAL A 190 -16.68 -6.37 3.98
N ALA A 191 -16.22 -7.37 3.24
CA ALA A 191 -14.81 -7.59 2.96
C ALA A 191 -14.37 -6.61 1.87
N ARG A 192 -13.39 -5.77 2.16
CA ARG A 192 -12.85 -4.82 1.18
C ARG A 192 -11.35 -4.80 1.15
N SER A 193 -10.81 -4.50 -0.03
CA SER A 193 -9.42 -4.11 -0.21
C SER A 193 -9.39 -2.72 -0.84
N ARG A 194 -8.80 -1.75 -0.13
CA ARG A 194 -8.79 -0.34 -0.51
C ARG A 194 -7.38 0.19 -0.57
N TYR A 195 -7.08 1.03 -1.55
CA TYR A 195 -5.94 1.93 -1.46
C TYR A 195 -6.34 3.37 -1.73
N TRP A 196 -5.59 4.27 -1.11
CA TRP A 196 -5.78 5.71 -1.22
C TRP A 196 -4.78 6.26 -2.22
N THR A 197 -5.25 7.12 -3.12
CA THR A 197 -4.37 7.79 -4.09
C THR A 197 -4.43 9.30 -3.89
N GLY A 198 -5.63 9.88 -3.80
CA GLY A 198 -5.81 11.33 -3.67
C GLY A 198 -5.39 12.14 -4.91
N LYS A 199 -4.91 11.47 -5.96
CA LYS A 199 -4.39 12.06 -7.20
C LYS A 199 -5.51 12.38 -8.18
N ASN A 200 -5.29 13.41 -9.00
CA ASN A 200 -6.06 13.66 -10.22
C ASN A 200 -5.28 13.20 -11.47
N PHE A 201 -5.84 13.38 -12.66
CA PHE A 201 -5.20 12.92 -13.90
C PHE A 201 -3.94 13.72 -14.26
N THR A 202 -3.87 15.00 -13.89
CA THR A 202 -2.62 15.78 -14.00
C THR A 202 -1.50 15.20 -13.13
N ASP A 203 -1.82 14.77 -11.90
CA ASP A 203 -0.86 14.10 -11.01
C ASP A 203 -0.41 12.74 -11.59
N PHE A 204 -1.35 11.95 -12.16
CA PHE A 204 -1.02 10.67 -12.81
C PHE A 204 -0.13 10.86 -14.03
N GLU A 205 -0.40 11.87 -14.86
CA GLU A 205 0.43 12.21 -16.03
C GLU A 205 1.84 12.63 -15.60
N ARG A 206 1.96 13.53 -14.62
CA ARG A 206 3.25 13.99 -14.06
C ARG A 206 4.09 12.83 -13.54
N ASP A 207 3.45 11.86 -12.88
CA ASP A 207 4.14 10.75 -12.23
C ASP A 207 4.35 9.54 -13.18
N GLY A 208 4.01 9.67 -14.47
CA GLY A 208 4.18 8.62 -15.47
C GLY A 208 3.27 7.40 -15.23
N GLN A 209 2.09 7.61 -14.64
CA GLN A 209 1.13 6.56 -14.26
C GLN A 209 -0.02 6.39 -15.27
N LEU A 210 0.05 7.08 -16.40
CA LEU A 210 -0.88 6.91 -17.52
C LEU A 210 -0.28 5.98 -18.58
N THR A 211 -1.13 5.18 -19.22
CA THR A 211 -0.77 4.44 -20.42
C THR A 211 -0.45 5.41 -21.57
N LYS A 212 0.14 4.89 -22.66
CA LYS A 212 0.37 5.67 -23.88
C LYS A 212 -0.92 6.27 -24.45
N ASP A 213 -2.05 5.61 -24.19
CA ASP A 213 -3.38 6.03 -24.65
C ASP A 213 -4.12 6.93 -23.65
N GLY A 214 -3.41 7.37 -22.59
CA GLY A 214 -3.89 8.34 -21.59
C GLY A 214 -4.75 7.76 -20.48
N GLU A 215 -4.68 6.45 -20.25
CA GLU A 215 -5.55 5.76 -19.30
C GLU A 215 -4.82 5.54 -17.97
N PHE A 216 -5.52 5.76 -16.86
CA PHE A 216 -5.01 5.44 -15.55
C PHE A 216 -5.22 3.94 -15.27
N VAL A 217 -4.14 3.24 -14.92
CA VAL A 217 -4.18 1.83 -14.54
C VAL A 217 -4.10 1.71 -13.02
N SER A 218 -5.12 1.11 -12.40
CA SER A 218 -5.10 0.87 -10.97
C SER A 218 -4.05 -0.18 -10.59
N TRP A 219 -3.64 -0.19 -9.33
CA TRP A 219 -2.87 -1.30 -8.81
C TRP A 219 -3.67 -2.61 -8.84
N GLU A 220 -2.98 -3.72 -9.04
CA GLU A 220 -3.58 -5.04 -9.01
C GLU A 220 -4.08 -5.38 -7.60
N THR A 221 -5.33 -5.81 -7.55
CA THR A 221 -5.95 -6.51 -6.43
C THR A 221 -5.90 -7.99 -6.69
N VAL A 222 -5.55 -8.77 -5.69
CA VAL A 222 -5.53 -10.22 -5.78
C VAL A 222 -6.64 -10.81 -4.93
N CYS A 223 -7.43 -11.67 -5.54
CA CYS A 223 -8.45 -12.46 -4.88
C CYS A 223 -8.10 -13.93 -5.09
N GLY A 224 -7.81 -14.63 -4.00
CA GLY A 224 -7.45 -16.03 -4.00
C GLY A 224 -8.49 -16.89 -3.30
N ALA A 225 -8.64 -18.13 -3.74
CA ALA A 225 -9.31 -19.15 -2.95
C ALA A 225 -8.25 -19.90 -2.14
N THR A 226 -8.49 -20.08 -0.85
CA THR A 226 -7.70 -21.03 -0.06
C THR A 226 -8.29 -22.43 -0.24
N HIS A 227 -7.45 -23.45 -0.09
CA HIS A 227 -7.89 -24.85 -0.02
C HIS A 227 -8.68 -25.18 1.27
N SER A 228 -8.83 -24.22 2.20
CA SER A 228 -9.64 -24.34 3.42
C SER A 228 -10.99 -23.60 3.29
N ASP A 229 -12.02 -24.07 3.98
CA ASP A 229 -13.31 -23.38 4.18
C ASP A 229 -13.23 -22.20 5.19
N GLY A 230 -12.02 -21.75 5.51
CA GLY A 230 -11.77 -20.77 6.57
C GLY A 230 -11.59 -21.37 7.96
N SER A 231 -11.65 -22.70 8.11
CA SER A 231 -11.51 -23.37 9.42
C SER A 231 -10.07 -23.65 9.84
N ASP A 232 -9.14 -23.75 8.89
CA ASP A 232 -7.73 -24.06 9.18
C ASP A 232 -6.82 -22.90 8.76
N MET A 233 -6.37 -22.15 9.76
CA MET A 233 -5.48 -21.01 9.56
C MET A 233 -4.12 -21.41 8.99
N ASN A 234 -3.65 -22.64 9.22
CA ASN A 234 -2.36 -23.09 8.68
C ASN A 234 -2.42 -23.28 7.18
N VAL A 235 -3.55 -23.79 6.66
CA VAL A 235 -3.78 -23.95 5.21
C VAL A 235 -3.86 -22.57 4.55
N ILE A 236 -4.62 -21.65 5.14
CA ILE A 236 -4.73 -20.25 4.67
C ILE A 236 -3.35 -19.58 4.61
N GLN A 237 -2.56 -19.72 5.68
CA GLN A 237 -1.22 -19.15 5.76
C GLN A 237 -0.28 -19.77 4.72
N THR A 238 -0.38 -21.08 4.50
CA THR A 238 0.43 -21.79 3.49
C THR A 238 0.09 -21.31 2.07
N ASP A 239 -1.20 -21.20 1.73
CA ASP A 239 -1.65 -20.69 0.44
C ASP A 239 -1.23 -19.24 0.22
N PHE A 240 -1.22 -18.42 1.28
CA PHE A 240 -0.72 -17.06 1.22
C PHE A 240 0.79 -17.00 1.00
N TYR A 241 1.58 -17.81 1.69
CA TYR A 241 3.02 -17.85 1.48
C TYR A 241 3.40 -18.41 0.11
N ALA A 242 2.62 -19.35 -0.42
CA ALA A 242 2.76 -19.80 -1.80
C ALA A 242 2.53 -18.65 -2.79
N TYR A 243 1.48 -17.85 -2.57
CA TYR A 243 1.23 -16.62 -3.34
C TYR A 243 2.42 -15.65 -3.27
N ILE A 244 2.87 -15.26 -2.07
CA ILE A 244 4.00 -14.34 -1.88
C ILE A 244 5.26 -14.88 -2.55
N THR A 245 5.57 -16.16 -2.38
CA THR A 245 6.74 -16.80 -3.01
C THR A 245 6.68 -16.69 -4.53
N SER A 246 5.49 -16.85 -5.12
CA SER A 246 5.31 -16.76 -6.58
C SER A 246 5.46 -15.35 -7.16
N ILE A 247 5.39 -14.30 -6.33
CA ILE A 247 5.40 -12.90 -6.76
C ILE A 247 6.56 -12.09 -6.19
N SER A 248 7.27 -12.61 -5.19
CA SER A 248 8.44 -11.97 -4.62
C SER A 248 9.63 -12.12 -5.54
N LYS A 249 10.50 -11.12 -5.54
CA LYS A 249 11.84 -11.30 -6.10
C LYS A 249 12.63 -12.24 -5.18
N PRO A 250 13.36 -13.23 -5.73
CA PRO A 250 14.30 -14.01 -4.95
C PRO A 250 15.22 -13.08 -4.17
N SER A 251 15.35 -13.34 -2.87
CA SER A 251 16.13 -12.52 -1.96
C SER A 251 17.00 -13.44 -1.11
N ASP A 252 18.29 -13.17 -1.08
CA ASP A 252 19.22 -13.84 -0.19
C ASP A 252 19.24 -13.09 1.14
N PHE A 253 18.73 -13.73 2.19
CA PHE A 253 18.76 -13.15 3.53
C PHE A 253 20.14 -13.33 4.15
N ARG A 254 20.69 -12.24 4.67
CA ARG A 254 21.95 -12.24 5.42
C ARG A 254 21.68 -12.09 6.91
N ILE A 255 22.39 -12.85 7.73
CA ILE A 255 22.40 -12.63 9.17
C ILE A 255 23.22 -11.36 9.44
N GLN A 256 22.59 -10.36 10.03
CA GLN A 256 23.19 -9.03 10.20
C GLN A 256 23.14 -8.55 11.65
N TYR A 257 24.18 -7.80 12.03
CA TYR A 257 24.15 -6.91 13.19
C TYR A 257 23.74 -5.50 12.75
N ASN A 258 22.94 -4.81 13.55
CA ASN A 258 22.50 -3.45 13.31
C ASN A 258 22.81 -2.59 14.55
N SER A 259 23.52 -1.48 14.37
CA SER A 259 24.04 -0.65 15.46
C SER A 259 23.01 0.19 16.21
N TRP A 260 21.76 0.27 15.72
CA TRP A 260 20.74 1.16 16.29
C TRP A 260 20.46 0.90 17.76
N PHE A 261 20.35 -0.37 18.16
CA PHE A 261 19.97 -0.71 19.53
C PHE A 261 21.08 -0.47 20.56
N ASP A 262 22.33 -0.48 20.11
CA ASP A 262 23.49 -0.28 20.99
C ASP A 262 23.87 1.20 21.09
N ASN A 263 23.83 1.93 19.96
CA ASN A 263 24.37 3.29 19.89
C ASN A 263 23.29 4.36 19.64
N MET A 264 22.11 4.00 19.13
CA MET A 264 21.07 4.93 18.67
C MET A 264 21.69 6.09 17.87
N MET A 265 21.42 7.35 18.27
CA MET A 265 21.94 8.55 17.61
C MET A 265 23.39 8.90 17.98
N PHE A 266 24.03 8.16 18.89
CA PHE A 266 25.36 8.46 19.41
C PHE A 266 26.43 7.61 18.74
N ILE A 267 26.39 7.54 17.41
CA ILE A 267 27.34 6.77 16.62
C ILE A 267 28.61 7.59 16.37
N ASP A 268 29.76 6.99 16.63
CA ASP A 268 31.07 7.48 16.22
C ASP A 268 31.94 6.31 15.75
N ASP A 269 33.11 6.63 15.16
CA ASP A 269 34.01 5.63 14.59
C ASP A 269 34.51 4.64 15.66
N GLU A 270 34.71 5.08 16.90
CA GLU A 270 35.27 4.26 17.98
C GLU A 270 34.23 3.25 18.47
N ASN A 271 33.02 3.72 18.79
CA ASN A 271 31.96 2.87 19.34
C ASN A 271 31.44 1.83 18.34
N ILE A 272 31.38 2.17 17.04
CA ILE A 272 30.98 1.20 16.01
C ILE A 272 32.00 0.09 15.88
N ILE A 273 33.30 0.44 15.86
CA ILE A 273 34.37 -0.55 15.75
C ILE A 273 34.38 -1.46 16.99
N GLU A 274 34.18 -0.90 18.18
CA GLU A 274 34.08 -1.67 19.42
C GLU A 274 32.88 -2.62 19.41
N SER A 275 31.69 -2.15 19.04
CA SER A 275 30.49 -2.99 18.91
C SER A 275 30.70 -4.15 17.93
N PHE A 276 31.27 -3.88 16.75
CA PHE A 276 31.49 -4.91 15.74
C PHE A 276 32.47 -5.98 16.23
N LYS A 277 33.58 -5.57 16.86
CA LYS A 277 34.57 -6.49 17.43
C LYS A 277 34.01 -7.30 18.58
N ALA A 278 33.22 -6.69 19.46
CA ALA A 278 32.62 -7.37 20.59
C ALA A 278 31.66 -8.48 20.12
N VAL A 279 30.79 -8.17 19.16
CA VAL A 279 29.86 -9.15 18.58
C VAL A 279 30.61 -10.29 17.86
N ASP A 280 31.62 -9.96 17.04
CA ASP A 280 32.42 -10.98 16.34
C ASP A 280 33.17 -11.91 17.31
N LYS A 281 33.75 -11.33 18.37
CA LYS A 281 34.45 -12.08 19.41
C LYS A 281 33.52 -13.05 20.14
N GLU A 282 32.37 -12.58 20.63
CA GLU A 282 31.42 -13.41 21.37
C GLU A 282 30.86 -14.57 20.52
N LEU A 283 30.55 -14.30 19.24
CA LEU A 283 30.11 -15.36 18.33
C LEU A 283 31.21 -16.39 18.10
N SER A 284 32.45 -15.94 17.92
CA SER A 284 33.61 -16.82 17.74
C SER A 284 33.89 -17.67 18.98
N GLU A 285 33.86 -17.07 20.18
CA GLU A 285 34.13 -17.77 21.45
C GLU A 285 33.03 -18.78 21.81
N THR A 286 31.78 -18.53 21.40
CA THR A 286 30.65 -19.43 21.61
C THR A 286 30.50 -20.49 20.52
N GLY A 287 31.36 -20.49 19.49
CA GLY A 287 31.31 -21.41 18.36
C GLY A 287 30.11 -21.18 17.44
N VAL A 288 29.45 -20.03 17.54
CA VAL A 288 28.39 -19.61 16.63
C VAL A 288 29.03 -19.07 15.35
N ARG A 289 28.43 -19.35 14.19
CA ARG A 289 28.95 -18.85 12.91
C ARG A 289 29.04 -17.31 12.91
N PRO A 290 30.06 -16.71 12.26
CA PRO A 290 30.14 -15.27 12.08
C PRO A 290 28.92 -14.71 11.36
N LEU A 291 28.64 -13.42 11.60
CA LEU A 291 27.63 -12.67 10.88
C LEU A 291 28.08 -12.40 9.44
N GLU A 292 27.11 -12.24 8.55
CA GLU A 292 27.36 -11.97 7.13
C GLU A 292 27.39 -10.47 6.81
N SER A 293 26.93 -9.63 7.75
CA SER A 293 26.88 -8.18 7.58
C SER A 293 26.88 -7.44 8.92
N TYR A 294 27.58 -6.31 8.96
CA TYR A 294 27.52 -5.33 10.05
C TYR A 294 26.98 -4.02 9.47
N VAL A 295 25.87 -3.54 10.01
CA VAL A 295 25.13 -2.39 9.47
C VAL A 295 25.19 -1.24 10.47
N VAL A 296 25.68 -0.09 10.00
CA VAL A 296 25.62 1.19 10.72
C VAL A 296 24.26 1.82 10.43
N ASP A 297 23.43 1.96 11.46
CA ASP A 297 22.10 2.60 11.37
C ASP A 297 22.20 4.12 11.54
N ASP A 298 21.08 4.82 11.68
CA ASP A 298 21.02 6.28 11.77
C ASP A 298 21.86 6.85 12.94
N GLY A 299 22.47 8.03 12.73
CA GLY A 299 23.36 8.70 13.68
C GLY A 299 24.75 9.01 13.15
N TRP A 300 25.19 8.37 12.06
CA TRP A 300 26.51 8.62 11.45
C TRP A 300 26.59 9.93 10.64
N ASN A 301 25.44 10.47 10.23
CA ASN A 301 25.37 11.70 9.43
C ASN A 301 25.59 12.94 10.30
N GLN A 302 26.52 13.82 9.94
CA GLN A 302 26.52 15.18 10.49
C GLN A 302 25.36 15.99 9.90
N TYR A 303 24.23 16.02 10.60
CA TYR A 303 23.04 16.78 10.21
C TYR A 303 23.19 18.32 10.33
N ARG A 304 24.35 18.82 10.77
CA ARG A 304 24.69 20.25 10.83
C ARG A 304 26.09 20.47 10.27
N ALA A 305 26.22 21.42 9.35
CA ALA A 305 27.53 22.01 9.03
C ALA A 305 28.01 22.79 10.26
N THR A 306 29.21 22.46 10.74
CA THR A 306 29.95 23.24 11.74
C THR A 306 30.37 24.59 11.18
#